data_AF-A0A382K8H1-F1
#
_entry.id   AF-A0A382K8H1-F1
#
_cell.length_a   1.000
_cell.length_b   1.000
_cell.length_c   1.000
_cell.angle_alpha   90.00
_cell.angle_beta   90.00
_cell.angle_gamma   90.00
#
_symmetry.space_group_name_H-M   'P 1'
#
loop_
_entity.id
_entity.type
_entity.pdbx_description
1 polymer ?
#
loop_
_entity_poly.entity_id
_entity_poly.type
_entity_poly.pdbx_seq_one_letter_code
_entity_poly.pdbx_strand_id
1 'polypeptide(L)'
;VVNKFHIWKILVNSIFIGLMLFGYSCSEKQEVHISKTLVFDGKLYEMDKELPFSGVIYNTYASGKREYEGVYVKGRPNGLLIYWYENGQKMREGKLKNGSPIGRWKYYNQDGSLDKTIDH
;
A
#
# COMPACT_ATOMS: atom_id res chain seq x y z
N VAL A 1 -7.58 13.06 56.13
CA VAL A 1 -8.02 13.49 54.78
C VAL A 1 -7.56 12.43 53.77
N VAL A 2 -8.24 11.29 53.80
CA VAL A 2 -7.99 10.16 52.89
C VAL A 2 -9.27 10.00 52.09
N ASN A 3 -9.38 10.69 50.95
CA ASN A 3 -10.33 10.41 49.87
C ASN A 3 -10.39 11.57 48.89
N LYS A 4 -9.77 11.40 47.72
CA LYS A 4 -10.33 11.88 46.43
C LYS A 4 -9.49 11.49 45.23
N PHE A 5 -8.21 11.17 45.42
CA PHE A 5 -7.32 10.89 44.28
C PHE A 5 -7.30 9.43 43.79
N HIS A 6 -7.77 8.46 44.58
CA HIS A 6 -7.75 7.04 44.18
C HIS A 6 -9.07 6.53 43.59
N ILE A 7 -10.18 7.27 43.71
CA ILE A 7 -11.49 6.87 43.15
C ILE A 7 -11.57 7.20 41.65
N TRP A 8 -10.83 8.20 41.17
CA TRP A 8 -10.89 8.58 39.75
C TRP A 8 -10.13 7.63 38.81
N LYS A 9 -9.13 6.89 39.31
CA LYS A 9 -8.39 5.91 38.48
C LYS A 9 -9.15 4.62 38.20
N ILE A 10 -10.12 4.26 39.05
CA ILE A 10 -10.85 2.98 38.93
C ILE A 10 -12.07 3.12 38.00
N LEU A 11 -12.64 4.31 37.84
CA LEU A 11 -13.83 4.52 37.00
C LEU A 11 -13.51 4.68 35.50
N VAL A 12 -12.29 5.06 35.12
CA VAL A 12 -11.90 5.15 33.69
C VAL A 12 -11.52 3.78 33.12
N ASN A 13 -11.22 2.80 33.97
CA ASN A 13 -10.74 1.48 33.55
C ASN A 13 -11.85 0.44 33.28
N SER A 14 -13.13 0.79 33.52
CA SER A 14 -14.26 -0.14 33.38
C SER A 14 -15.19 0.15 32.21
N ILE A 15 -14.90 1.17 31.39
CA ILE A 15 -15.63 1.47 30.14
C ILE A 15 -14.79 1.15 28.88
N PHE A 16 -13.47 0.95 29.03
CA PHE A 16 -12.59 0.64 27.87
C PHE A 16 -12.53 -0.84 27.47
N ILE A 17 -13.03 -1.76 28.32
CA ILE A 17 -13.02 -3.21 28.02
C ILE A 17 -14.26 -3.62 27.20
N GLY A 18 -15.29 -2.76 27.11
CA GLY A 18 -16.53 -3.01 26.36
C GLY A 18 -16.49 -2.68 24.87
N LEU A 19 -15.41 -2.05 24.38
CA LEU A 19 -15.19 -1.75 22.95
C LEU A 19 -14.03 -2.55 22.34
N MET A 20 -13.62 -3.64 22.98
CA MET A 20 -12.60 -4.57 22.46
C MET A 20 -13.18 -5.75 21.66
N LEU A 21 -14.44 -5.67 21.19
CA LEU A 21 -15.05 -6.76 20.41
C LEU A 21 -15.66 -6.33 19.05
N PHE A 22 -15.49 -5.07 18.63
CA PHE A 22 -15.93 -4.60 17.30
C PHE A 22 -14.81 -3.91 16.49
N GLY A 23 -13.55 -4.16 16.85
CA GLY A 23 -12.41 -3.35 16.43
C GLY A 23 -11.31 -4.03 15.63
N TYR A 24 -11.49 -5.25 15.12
CA TYR A 24 -10.64 -5.73 14.02
C TYR A 24 -11.30 -5.34 12.69
N SER A 25 -11.61 -4.05 12.57
CA SER A 25 -11.88 -3.42 11.30
C SER A 25 -10.68 -3.69 10.40
N CYS A 26 -10.96 -4.14 9.19
CA CYS A 26 -10.03 -4.38 8.10
C CYS A 26 -8.81 -3.45 8.19
N SER A 27 -7.60 -4.02 8.27
CA SER A 27 -6.36 -3.23 8.20
C SER A 27 -6.41 -2.40 6.93
N GLU A 28 -6.64 -1.09 7.04
CA GLU A 28 -6.64 -0.18 5.90
C GLU A 28 -5.28 -0.28 5.22
N LYS A 29 -5.29 -0.66 3.94
CA LYS A 29 -4.07 -0.86 3.17
C LYS A 29 -3.37 0.49 3.06
N GLN A 30 -2.15 0.60 3.59
CA GLN A 30 -1.38 1.83 3.51
C GLN A 30 -0.99 2.08 2.04
N GLU A 31 -1.71 2.99 1.38
CA GLU A 31 -1.46 3.40 -0.01
C GLU A 31 -0.95 4.86 -0.05
N VAL A 32 0.15 5.11 -0.77
CA VAL A 32 0.76 6.44 -0.92
C VAL A 32 0.91 6.78 -2.39
N HIS A 33 0.53 8.00 -2.77
CA HIS A 33 0.74 8.49 -4.12
C HIS A 33 2.24 8.71 -4.37
N ILE A 34 2.77 8.30 -5.52
CA ILE A 34 4.21 8.32 -5.82
C ILE A 34 4.85 9.72 -5.70
N SER A 35 4.07 10.78 -5.93
CA SER A 35 4.54 12.17 -5.74
C SER A 35 4.91 12.52 -4.29
N LYS A 36 4.49 11.72 -3.31
CA LYS A 36 4.83 11.88 -1.89
C LYS A 36 6.01 11.01 -1.46
N THR A 37 6.81 10.54 -2.41
CA THR A 37 7.92 9.63 -2.17
C THR A 37 9.23 10.17 -2.70
N LEU A 38 10.33 9.69 -2.15
CA LEU A 38 11.69 9.97 -2.59
C LEU A 38 12.47 8.66 -2.70
N VAL A 39 13.36 8.57 -3.67
CA VAL A 39 14.29 7.45 -3.81
C VAL A 39 15.66 7.89 -3.29
N PHE A 40 16.18 7.16 -2.31
CA PHE A 40 17.50 7.36 -1.75
C PHE A 40 18.20 6.01 -1.60
N ASP A 41 19.44 5.90 -2.07
CA ASP A 41 20.21 4.64 -2.07
C ASP A 41 19.43 3.43 -2.66
N GLY A 42 18.72 3.67 -3.77
CA GLY A 42 17.92 2.65 -4.44
C GLY A 42 16.73 2.11 -3.64
N LYS A 43 16.36 2.77 -2.53
CA LYS A 43 15.19 2.46 -1.71
C LYS A 43 14.20 3.61 -1.75
N LEU A 44 12.92 3.26 -1.78
CA LEU A 44 11.82 4.19 -1.69
C LEU A 44 11.53 4.57 -0.24
N TYR A 45 11.30 5.86 0.00
CA TYR A 45 10.86 6.44 1.26
C TYR A 45 9.63 7.31 1.00
N GLU A 46 8.70 7.35 1.95
CA GLU A 46 7.71 8.43 2.00
C GLU A 46 8.40 9.70 2.51
N MET A 47 8.00 10.87 2.02
CA MET A 47 8.55 12.14 2.51
C MET A 47 8.43 12.23 4.04
N ASP A 48 9.44 12.82 4.67
CA ASP A 48 9.53 12.99 6.13
C ASP A 48 9.58 11.69 6.96
N LYS A 49 9.75 10.52 6.30
CA LYS A 49 9.98 9.23 6.97
C LYS A 49 11.43 8.81 6.88
N GLU A 50 11.99 8.40 8.02
CA GLU A 50 13.37 7.89 8.11
C GLU A 50 13.51 6.43 7.65
N LEU A 51 12.43 5.66 7.69
CA LEU A 51 12.45 4.24 7.34
C LEU A 51 12.02 4.00 5.88
N PRO A 52 12.64 3.04 5.18
CA PRO A 52 12.21 2.66 3.84
C PRO A 52 10.75 2.21 3.82
N PHE A 53 10.01 2.70 2.83
CA PHE A 53 8.56 2.51 2.72
C PHE A 53 8.19 1.02 2.57
N SER A 54 7.12 0.60 3.26
CA SER A 54 6.51 -0.71 3.07
C SER A 54 4.99 -0.53 3.01
N GLY A 55 4.38 -0.97 1.92
CA GLY A 55 2.99 -0.67 1.61
C GLY A 55 2.76 -0.64 0.11
N VAL A 56 1.74 0.09 -0.32
CA VAL A 56 1.41 0.22 -1.73
C VAL A 56 1.67 1.64 -2.22
N ILE A 57 2.32 1.72 -3.35
CA ILE A 57 2.49 2.97 -4.10
C ILE A 57 1.56 2.95 -5.28
N TYR A 58 0.96 4.11 -5.56
CA TYR A 58 0.18 4.29 -6.76
C TYR A 58 0.52 5.59 -7.47
N ASN A 59 0.22 5.63 -8.76
CA ASN A 59 0.21 6.86 -9.54
C ASN A 59 -1.13 6.99 -10.26
N THR A 60 -1.49 8.22 -10.59
CA THR A 60 -2.66 8.54 -11.40
C THR A 60 -2.28 9.37 -12.62
N TYR A 61 -3.04 9.19 -13.70
CA TYR A 61 -3.06 10.11 -14.83
C TYR A 61 -3.54 11.50 -14.40
N ALA A 62 -3.33 12.51 -15.25
CA ALA A 62 -3.87 13.85 -15.04
C ALA A 62 -5.40 13.87 -14.90
N SER A 63 -6.09 12.91 -15.54
CA SER A 63 -7.53 12.68 -15.39
C SER A 63 -7.95 12.11 -14.03
N GLY A 64 -7.00 11.76 -13.16
CA GLY A 64 -7.24 11.16 -11.84
C GLY A 64 -7.44 9.64 -11.85
N LYS A 65 -7.44 9.01 -13.03
CA LYS A 65 -7.55 7.54 -13.15
C LYS A 65 -6.25 6.86 -12.75
N ARG A 66 -6.33 5.65 -12.20
CA ARG A 66 -5.16 4.83 -11.84
C ARG A 66 -4.30 4.56 -13.08
N GLU A 67 -3.01 4.83 -12.96
CA GLU A 67 -1.99 4.53 -13.97
C GLU A 67 -1.10 3.38 -13.51
N TYR A 68 -0.77 3.36 -12.22
CA TYR A 68 0.19 2.44 -11.63
C TYR A 68 -0.20 2.07 -10.21
N GLU A 69 0.08 0.82 -9.84
CA GLU A 69 0.05 0.34 -8.47
C GLU A 69 1.16 -0.71 -8.28
N GLY A 70 1.90 -0.60 -7.19
CA GLY A 70 2.95 -1.56 -6.84
C GLY A 70 3.10 -1.76 -5.35
N VAL A 71 3.31 -3.00 -4.94
CA VAL A 71 3.64 -3.35 -3.54
C VAL A 71 5.14 -3.18 -3.30
N TYR A 72 5.49 -2.48 -2.23
CA TYR A 72 6.86 -2.25 -1.79
C TYR A 72 7.07 -2.82 -0.39
N VAL A 73 8.27 -3.37 -0.16
CA VAL A 73 8.74 -3.86 1.14
C VAL A 73 10.15 -3.33 1.36
N LYS A 74 10.37 -2.63 2.47
CA LYS A 74 11.66 -2.00 2.84
C LYS A 74 12.25 -1.17 1.69
N GLY A 75 11.40 -0.39 1.04
CA GLY A 75 11.74 0.51 -0.05
C GLY A 75 11.96 -0.16 -1.41
N ARG A 76 11.79 -1.48 -1.53
CA ARG A 76 11.98 -2.21 -2.80
C ARG A 76 10.66 -2.79 -3.30
N PRO A 77 10.40 -2.81 -4.62
CA PRO A 77 9.24 -3.50 -5.18
C PRO A 77 9.24 -4.98 -4.79
N ASN A 78 8.17 -5.45 -4.16
CA ASN A 78 8.05 -6.82 -3.67
C ASN A 78 6.58 -7.22 -3.52
N GLY A 79 6.03 -7.82 -4.56
CA GLY A 79 4.64 -8.22 -4.65
C GLY A 79 4.04 -7.89 -6.00
N LEU A 80 2.73 -7.68 -6.02
CA LEU A 80 1.97 -7.38 -7.23
C LEU A 80 2.33 -5.98 -7.75
N LEU A 81 2.43 -5.88 -9.07
CA LEU A 81 2.58 -4.65 -9.80
C LEU A 81 1.58 -4.65 -10.97
N ILE A 82 0.87 -3.54 -11.14
CA ILE A 82 -0.12 -3.35 -12.19
C ILE A 82 0.09 -1.96 -12.81
N TYR A 83 -0.03 -1.90 -14.13
CA TYR A 83 -0.22 -0.66 -14.86
C TYR A 83 -1.54 -0.70 -15.62
N TRP A 84 -2.17 0.45 -15.78
CA TRP A 84 -3.40 0.62 -16.55
C TRP A 84 -3.21 1.67 -17.63
N TYR A 85 -3.94 1.54 -18.73
CA TYR A 85 -4.16 2.62 -19.69
C TYR A 85 -5.15 3.64 -19.12
N GLU A 86 -5.18 4.85 -19.68
CA GLU A 86 -6.10 5.92 -19.24
C GLU A 86 -7.59 5.58 -19.46
N ASN A 87 -7.90 4.59 -20.30
CA ASN A 87 -9.25 4.06 -20.42
C ASN A 87 -9.68 3.14 -19.24
N GLY A 88 -8.76 2.88 -18.30
CA GLY A 88 -9.00 2.05 -17.10
C GLY A 88 -8.71 0.56 -17.29
N GLN A 89 -8.37 0.12 -18.50
CA GLN A 89 -7.99 -1.26 -18.75
C GLN A 89 -6.54 -1.52 -18.35
N LYS A 90 -6.22 -2.75 -17.96
CA LYS A 90 -4.84 -3.10 -17.61
C LYS A 90 -3.95 -2.97 -18.85
N MET A 91 -2.76 -2.44 -18.66
CA MET A 91 -1.68 -2.44 -19.66
C MET A 91 -0.74 -3.63 -19.42
N ARG A 92 -0.36 -3.86 -18.16
CA ARG A 92 0.42 -5.04 -17.77
C ARG A 92 0.27 -5.33 -16.29
N GLU A 93 0.46 -6.58 -15.92
CA GLU A 93 0.55 -6.98 -14.53
C GLU A 93 1.51 -8.16 -14.34
N GLY A 94 2.11 -8.21 -13.15
CA GLY A 94 3.04 -9.26 -12.77
C GLY A 94 3.50 -9.11 -11.33
N LYS A 95 4.45 -9.96 -10.92
CA LYS A 95 5.01 -9.91 -9.57
C LYS A 95 6.49 -9.58 -9.62
N LEU A 96 6.93 -8.81 -8.63
CA LEU A 96 8.33 -8.52 -8.34
C LEU A 96 8.72 -9.16 -7.01
N LYS A 97 9.97 -9.63 -6.90
CA LYS A 97 10.61 -10.02 -5.65
C LYS A 97 11.92 -9.27 -5.53
N ASN A 98 12.03 -8.39 -4.53
CA ASN A 98 13.19 -7.54 -4.33
C ASN A 98 13.61 -6.75 -5.59
N GLY A 99 12.63 -6.25 -6.36
CA GLY A 99 12.85 -5.51 -7.59
C GLY A 99 13.05 -6.35 -8.85
N SER A 100 13.15 -7.68 -8.76
CA SER A 100 13.28 -8.57 -9.92
C SER A 100 11.94 -9.19 -10.32
N PRO A 101 11.59 -9.26 -11.61
CA PRO A 101 10.37 -9.92 -12.09
C PRO A 101 10.40 -11.41 -11.77
N ILE A 102 9.27 -11.94 -11.33
CA ILE A 102 9.10 -13.36 -11.05
C ILE A 102 7.79 -13.88 -11.64
N GLY A 103 7.84 -15.12 -12.13
CA GLY A 103 6.69 -15.82 -12.64
C GLY A 103 6.09 -15.13 -13.87
N ARG A 104 4.79 -15.28 -14.02
CA ARG A 104 4.09 -14.90 -15.24
C ARG A 104 3.70 -13.43 -15.24
N TRP A 105 4.17 -12.71 -16.26
CA TRP A 105 3.76 -11.35 -16.60
C TRP A 105 2.80 -11.38 -17.78
N LYS A 106 1.72 -10.60 -17.67
CA LYS A 106 0.72 -10.45 -18.73
C LYS A 106 0.75 -9.02 -19.24
N TYR A 107 0.64 -8.88 -20.55
CA TYR A 107 0.59 -7.61 -21.27
C TYR A 107 -0.67 -7.58 -22.09
N TYR A 108 -1.32 -6.42 -22.12
CA TYR A 108 -2.64 -6.24 -22.70
C TYR A 108 -2.63 -5.05 -23.66
N ASN A 109 -3.48 -5.12 -24.68
CA ASN A 109 -3.76 -4.01 -25.57
C ASN A 109 -4.76 -3.03 -24.95
N GLN A 110 -4.90 -1.85 -25.56
CA GLN A 110 -5.85 -0.82 -25.11
C GLN A 110 -7.33 -1.23 -25.23
N ASP A 111 -7.66 -2.33 -25.91
CA ASP A 111 -9.03 -2.88 -25.94
C ASP A 111 -9.27 -3.94 -24.85
N GLY A 112 -8.21 -4.35 -24.15
CA GLY A 112 -8.23 -5.27 -23.01
C GLY A 112 -7.90 -6.69 -23.42
N SER A 113 -7.69 -6.93 -24.72
CA SER A 113 -7.21 -8.21 -25.23
C SER A 113 -5.81 -8.50 -24.71
N LEU A 114 -5.55 -9.78 -24.39
CA LEU A 114 -4.22 -10.23 -23.98
C LEU A 114 -3.30 -10.19 -25.21
N ASP A 115 -2.26 -9.37 -25.16
CA ASP A 115 -1.23 -9.28 -26.21
C ASP A 115 -0.24 -10.44 -26.07
N LYS A 116 0.39 -10.54 -24.89
CA LYS A 116 1.38 -11.58 -24.63
C LYS A 116 1.55 -11.90 -23.17
N THR A 117 2.16 -13.05 -22.94
CA THR A 117 2.56 -13.54 -21.63
C THR A 117 4.05 -13.86 -21.65
N ILE A 118 4.77 -13.44 -20.61
CA ILE A 118 6.20 -13.72 -20.45
C ILE A 118 6.39 -14.40 -19.09
N ASP A 119 7.08 -15.54 -19.07
CA ASP A 119 7.43 -16.25 -17.84
C ASP A 119 8.88 -15.90 -17.45
N HIS A 120 9.08 -15.49 -16.18
CA HIS A 120 10.36 -15.08 -15.58
C HIS A 120 10.78 -16.00 -14.44
#